data_AF-A0A0Q8EQN0-F1
#
_entry.id   AF-A0A0Q8EQN0-F1
#
_cell.length_a   1.000
_cell.length_b   1.000
_cell.length_c   1.000
_cell.angle_alpha   90.00
_cell.angle_beta   90.00
_cell.angle_gamma   90.00
#
_symmetry.space_group_name_H-M   'P 1'
#
loop_
_entity.id
_entity.type
_entity.pdbx_description
1 polymer ?
#
loop_
_entity_poly.entity_id
_entity_poly.type
_entity_poly.pdbx_seq_one_letter_code
_entity_poly.pdbx_strand_id
1 'polypeptide(L)'
;MQRAKKILAWILLAAVMTPAVVLASGPSNKWRIAVNHTAKVAGEVEFAFTPEGGAPSKLVVPIPAGTHENQAAHLIRDAVRTQYGKSVYKVELDDGEDVLVKVRGRTPDVEIVLVRNTAEGLSFHLSRE
;
A
#
# COMPACT_ATOMS: atom_id res chain seq x y z
N MET A 1 -56.65 39.70 -0.96
CA MET A 1 -55.18 39.63 -1.15
C MET A 1 -54.68 38.36 -0.46
N GLN A 2 -53.99 37.48 -1.19
CA GLN A 2 -52.92 36.54 -0.77
C GLN A 2 -52.93 35.31 -1.69
N ARG A 3 -52.07 35.34 -2.71
CA ARG A 3 -51.69 34.17 -3.51
C ARG A 3 -50.52 33.49 -2.80
N ALA A 4 -50.74 32.33 -2.20
CA ALA A 4 -49.66 31.50 -1.66
C ALA A 4 -48.97 30.75 -2.81
N LYS A 5 -47.77 31.20 -3.20
CA LYS A 5 -46.89 30.47 -4.12
C LYS A 5 -46.23 29.32 -3.36
N LYS A 6 -46.59 28.08 -3.69
CA LYS A 6 -45.85 26.89 -3.21
C LYS A 6 -44.61 26.73 -4.08
N ILE A 7 -43.43 26.98 -3.50
CA ILE A 7 -42.14 26.74 -4.14
C ILE A 7 -41.80 25.27 -3.92
N LEU A 8 -41.74 24.50 -5.00
CA LEU A 8 -41.36 23.09 -4.98
C LEU A 8 -39.83 23.00 -5.11
N ALA A 9 -39.14 22.69 -4.02
CA ALA A 9 -37.70 22.48 -4.02
C ALA A 9 -37.40 21.02 -4.42
N TRP A 10 -36.76 20.83 -5.57
CA TRP A 10 -36.24 19.54 -6.01
C TRP A 10 -34.84 19.33 -5.41
N ILE A 11 -34.70 18.35 -4.52
CA ILE A 11 -33.41 17.91 -4.00
C ILE A 11 -32.87 16.85 -4.96
N LEU A 12 -31.82 17.20 -5.71
CA LEU A 12 -31.00 16.27 -6.49
C LEU A 12 -30.06 15.54 -5.52
N LEU A 13 -30.33 14.26 -5.27
CA LEU A 13 -29.45 13.37 -4.52
C LEU A 13 -28.34 12.89 -5.46
N ALA A 14 -27.21 13.60 -5.50
CA ALA A 14 -26.00 13.13 -6.17
C ALA A 14 -25.36 12.02 -5.34
N ALA A 15 -25.50 10.77 -5.78
CA ALA A 15 -24.82 9.63 -5.19
C ALA A 15 -23.32 9.74 -5.49
N VAL A 16 -22.53 10.15 -4.50
CA VAL A 16 -21.07 10.08 -4.55
C VAL A 16 -20.67 8.61 -4.48
N MET A 17 -20.31 8.00 -5.60
CA MET A 17 -19.63 6.70 -5.60
C MET A 17 -18.19 6.92 -5.12
N THR A 18 -17.90 6.55 -3.88
CA THR A 18 -16.53 6.39 -3.41
C THR A 18 -15.95 5.11 -4.01
N PRO A 19 -14.73 5.14 -4.58
CA PRO A 19 -14.07 3.90 -4.98
C PRO A 19 -13.78 3.06 -3.74
N ALA A 20 -14.26 1.82 -3.75
CA ALA A 20 -13.94 0.85 -2.71
C ALA A 20 -12.46 0.45 -2.85
N VAL A 21 -11.65 0.81 -1.85
CA VAL A 21 -10.28 0.28 -1.74
C VAL A 21 -10.41 -1.20 -1.36
N VAL A 22 -10.16 -2.09 -2.31
CA VAL A 22 -10.01 -3.53 -2.01
C VAL A 22 -8.70 -3.68 -1.25
N LEU A 23 -8.79 -3.73 0.09
CA LEU A 23 -7.68 -4.23 0.90
C LEU A 23 -7.57 -5.72 0.62
N ALA A 24 -6.49 -6.15 -0.02
CA ALA A 24 -6.24 -7.56 -0.20
C ALA A 24 -6.13 -8.21 1.19
N SER A 25 -7.04 -9.11 1.53
CA SER A 25 -7.17 -9.66 2.88
C SER A 25 -6.66 -11.09 2.96
N GLY A 26 -5.83 -11.38 3.96
CA GLY A 26 -5.28 -12.70 4.24
C GLY A 26 -3.97 -13.02 3.50
N PRO A 27 -3.30 -14.12 3.90
CA PRO A 27 -1.99 -14.49 3.36
C PRO A 27 -1.98 -14.79 1.85
N SER A 28 -0.82 -14.58 1.22
CA SER A 28 -0.53 -15.00 -0.16
C SER A 28 0.94 -15.38 -0.31
N ASN A 29 1.24 -16.28 -1.25
CA ASN A 29 2.61 -16.58 -1.64
C ASN A 29 3.25 -15.46 -2.48
N LYS A 30 2.47 -14.48 -2.96
CA LYS A 30 2.94 -13.37 -3.78
C LYS A 30 2.11 -12.10 -3.54
N TRP A 31 2.85 -11.00 -3.43
CA TRP A 31 2.32 -9.66 -3.26
C TRP A 31 2.97 -8.69 -4.22
N ARG A 32 2.19 -7.71 -4.65
CA ARG A 32 2.66 -6.48 -5.27
C ARG A 32 2.43 -5.32 -4.30
N ILE A 33 3.47 -4.52 -4.12
CA ILE A 33 3.40 -3.22 -3.46
C ILE A 33 3.63 -2.19 -4.56
N ALA A 34 2.54 -1.62 -5.08
CA ALA A 34 2.62 -0.58 -6.08
C ALA A 34 2.91 0.76 -5.42
N VAL A 35 3.91 1.49 -5.92
CA VAL A 35 4.35 2.77 -5.39
C VAL A 35 3.99 3.85 -6.40
N ASN A 36 3.38 4.94 -5.95
CA ASN A 36 2.97 6.01 -6.84
C ASN A 36 3.37 7.38 -6.27
N HIS A 37 3.69 8.28 -7.19
CA HIS A 37 4.00 9.69 -6.92
C HIS A 37 5.31 9.90 -6.13
N THR A 38 5.49 11.10 -5.60
CA THR A 38 6.73 11.55 -4.96
C THR A 38 6.47 12.03 -3.54
N ALA A 39 7.34 11.63 -2.61
CA ALA A 39 7.34 12.13 -1.25
C ALA A 39 7.62 13.64 -1.22
N LYS A 40 6.67 14.44 -0.73
CA LYS A 40 6.79 15.90 -0.53
C LYS A 40 7.61 16.24 0.71
N VAL A 41 7.56 15.38 1.72
CA VAL A 41 8.27 15.54 2.99
C VAL A 41 9.01 14.26 3.33
N ALA A 42 10.06 14.37 4.15
CA ALA A 42 10.73 13.20 4.67
C ALA A 42 9.84 12.51 5.71
N GLY A 43 9.88 11.18 5.73
CA GLY A 43 9.11 10.37 6.66
C GLY A 43 9.53 8.92 6.62
N GLU A 44 8.61 8.06 6.98
CA GLU A 44 8.77 6.61 6.98
C GLU A 44 7.48 5.94 6.52
N VAL A 45 7.65 4.77 5.90
CA VAL A 45 6.58 3.83 5.60
C VAL A 45 6.78 2.55 6.42
N GLU A 46 5.72 2.09 7.06
CA GLU A 46 5.72 0.88 7.88
C GLU A 46 4.79 -0.17 7.27
N PHE A 47 5.33 -1.37 7.05
CA PHE A 47 4.58 -2.55 6.62
C PHE A 47 4.60 -3.61 7.71
N ALA A 48 3.47 -4.29 7.92
CA ALA A 48 3.39 -5.51 8.71
C ALA A 48 3.46 -6.72 7.78
N PHE A 49 4.34 -7.66 8.11
CA PHE A 49 4.47 -8.98 7.47
C PHE A 49 4.02 -10.03 8.48
N THR A 50 2.90 -10.69 8.19
CA THR A 50 2.32 -11.72 9.07
C THR A 50 2.31 -13.06 8.34
N PRO A 51 3.27 -13.96 8.62
CA PRO A 51 3.22 -15.32 8.09
C PRO A 51 1.96 -16.04 8.56
N GLU A 52 1.39 -16.91 7.71
CA GLU A 52 0.26 -17.75 8.07
C GLU A 52 0.60 -18.61 9.31
N GLY A 53 -0.20 -18.50 10.37
CA GLY A 53 0.04 -19.15 11.66
C GLY A 53 1.23 -18.58 12.46
N GLY A 54 1.82 -17.47 12.02
CA GLY A 54 2.96 -16.80 12.66
C GLY A 54 2.60 -15.48 13.36
N ALA A 55 3.59 -14.88 14.00
CA ALA A 55 3.46 -13.55 14.59
C ALA A 55 3.80 -12.44 13.56
N PRO A 56 3.13 -11.28 13.62
CA PRO A 56 3.45 -10.15 12.76
C PRO A 56 4.84 -9.59 13.05
N SER A 57 5.56 -9.21 12.00
CA SER A 57 6.83 -8.48 12.06
C SER A 57 6.72 -7.17 11.29
N LYS A 58 7.42 -6.13 11.76
CA LYS A 58 7.35 -4.78 11.19
C LYS A 58 8.58 -4.49 10.34
N LEU A 59 8.37 -3.95 9.15
CA LEU A 59 9.39 -3.38 8.28
C LEU A 59 9.17 -1.87 8.22
N VAL A 60 10.13 -1.10 8.74
CA VAL A 60 10.09 0.37 8.67
C VAL A 60 11.13 0.82 7.65
N VAL A 61 10.70 1.61 6.67
CA VAL A 61 11.57 2.12 5.60
C VAL A 61 11.60 3.65 5.67
N PRO A 62 12.76 4.27 5.93
CA PRO A 62 12.89 5.71 5.89
C PRO A 62 12.81 6.19 4.43
N ILE A 63 12.04 7.25 4.20
CA ILE A 63 11.81 7.85 2.89
C ILE A 63 12.22 9.33 2.96
N PRO A 64 13.35 9.72 2.34
CA PRO A 64 13.74 11.11 2.22
C PRO A 64 12.72 11.96 1.45
N ALA A 65 12.66 13.26 1.73
CA ALA A 65 11.89 14.20 0.93
C ALA A 65 12.37 14.19 -0.53
N GLY A 66 11.45 14.29 -1.48
CA GLY A 66 11.73 14.24 -2.92
C GLY A 66 11.94 12.84 -3.50
N THR A 67 11.80 11.78 -2.70
CA THR A 67 11.88 10.39 -3.20
C THR A 67 10.71 10.10 -4.13
N HIS A 68 10.98 9.83 -5.40
CA HIS A 68 9.99 9.42 -6.41
C HIS A 68 9.71 7.90 -6.36
N GLU A 69 8.67 7.45 -7.06
CA GLU A 69 8.13 6.09 -6.97
C GLU A 69 9.19 4.99 -7.15
N ASN A 70 10.03 5.06 -8.19
CA ASN A 70 11.05 4.05 -8.45
C ASN A 70 12.08 4.03 -7.32
N GLN A 71 12.55 5.19 -6.86
CA GLN A 71 13.53 5.25 -5.77
C GLN A 71 12.94 4.68 -4.47
N ALA A 72 11.67 4.95 -4.18
CA ALA A 72 10.97 4.36 -3.04
C ALA A 72 10.82 2.83 -3.18
N ALA A 73 10.48 2.33 -4.38
CA ALA A 73 10.42 0.90 -4.66
C ALA A 73 11.77 0.20 -4.43
N HIS A 74 12.87 0.83 -4.85
CA HIS A 74 14.23 0.38 -4.57
C HIS A 74 14.52 0.30 -3.06
N LEU A 75 14.18 1.34 -2.29
CA LEU A 75 14.36 1.37 -0.84
C LEU A 75 13.58 0.24 -0.15
N ILE A 76 12.31 0.06 -0.52
CA ILE A 76 11.46 -1.00 0.04
C ILE A 76 12.02 -2.38 -0.29
N ARG A 77 12.38 -2.63 -1.55
CA ARG A 77 12.99 -3.90 -1.98
C ARG A 77 14.23 -4.23 -1.15
N ASP A 78 15.12 -3.25 -1.00
CA ASP A 78 16.39 -3.47 -0.31
C ASP A 78 16.19 -3.63 1.20
N ALA A 79 15.22 -2.93 1.79
CA ALA A 79 14.83 -3.12 3.19
C ALA A 79 14.27 -4.53 3.45
N VAL A 80 13.34 -5.03 2.61
CA VAL A 80 12.81 -6.41 2.72
C VAL A 80 13.94 -7.43 2.63
N ARG A 81 14.84 -7.28 1.64
CA ARG A 81 15.98 -8.19 1.45
C ARG A 81 16.93 -8.18 2.64
N THR A 82 17.17 -7.01 3.23
CA THR A 82 18.08 -6.85 4.37
C THR A 82 17.50 -7.46 5.62
N GLN A 83 16.22 -7.21 5.92
CA GLN A 83 15.58 -7.67 7.14
C GLN A 83 15.28 -9.18 7.15
N TYR A 84 14.74 -9.71 6.06
CA TYR A 84 14.26 -11.10 6.03
C TYR A 84 15.19 -12.06 5.29
N GLY A 85 16.06 -11.54 4.42
CA GLY A 85 16.97 -12.34 3.62
C GLY A 85 16.33 -12.96 2.36
N LYS A 86 17.19 -13.25 1.38
CA LYS A 86 16.79 -13.79 0.05
C LYS A 86 16.34 -15.25 0.08
N SER A 87 16.51 -15.96 1.20
CA SER A 87 16.02 -17.32 1.41
C SER A 87 14.54 -17.36 1.79
N VAL A 88 14.04 -16.30 2.44
CA VAL A 88 12.65 -16.17 2.89
C VAL A 88 11.79 -15.57 1.77
N TYR A 89 12.24 -14.44 1.21
CA TYR A 89 11.52 -13.74 0.14
C TYR A 89 12.40 -13.53 -1.09
N LYS A 90 11.85 -13.82 -2.27
CA LYS A 90 12.34 -13.24 -3.53
C LYS A 90 11.68 -11.88 -3.68
N VAL A 91 12.48 -10.82 -3.72
CA VAL A 91 11.97 -9.46 -3.90
C VAL A 91 12.53 -8.89 -5.19
N GLU A 92 11.66 -8.44 -6.08
CA GLU A 92 11.96 -7.94 -7.42
C GLU A 92 11.27 -6.60 -7.64
N LEU A 93 11.78 -5.81 -8.58
CA LEU A 93 11.03 -4.67 -9.12
C LEU A 93 10.30 -5.16 -10.37
N ASP A 94 9.05 -4.75 -10.54
CA ASP A 94 8.34 -4.81 -11.82
C ASP A 94 8.29 -3.38 -12.36
N ASP A 95 8.59 -3.22 -13.66
CA ASP A 95 8.81 -1.95 -14.42
C ASP A 95 9.63 -0.81 -13.77
N GLY A 96 10.14 -1.01 -12.55
CA GLY A 96 10.95 -0.06 -11.80
C GLY A 96 10.20 0.56 -10.61
N GLU A 97 8.87 0.50 -10.56
CA GLU A 97 8.05 1.25 -9.60
C GLU A 97 7.29 0.34 -8.63
N ASP A 98 7.05 -0.92 -9.02
CA ASP A 98 6.34 -1.88 -8.20
C ASP A 98 7.29 -2.88 -7.54
N VAL A 99 7.02 -3.21 -6.28
CA VAL A 99 7.80 -4.23 -5.55
C VAL A 99 7.02 -5.54 -5.52
N LEU A 100 7.56 -6.58 -6.16
CA LEU A 100 7.04 -7.93 -6.07
C LEU A 100 7.73 -8.69 -4.95
N VAL A 101 6.97 -9.09 -3.93
CA VAL A 101 7.42 -9.94 -2.83
C VAL A 101 6.86 -11.35 -3.05
N LYS A 102 7.74 -12.33 -3.25
CA LYS A 102 7.37 -13.74 -3.45
C LYS A 102 7.96 -14.59 -2.33
N VAL A 103 7.12 -15.38 -1.69
CA VAL A 103 7.52 -16.38 -0.69
C VAL A 103 8.44 -17.44 -1.32
N ARG A 104 9.43 -17.92 -0.58
CA ARG A 104 10.37 -18.95 -1.06
C ARG A 104 10.37 -20.21 -0.20
N GLY A 105 10.63 -21.34 -0.86
CA GLY A 105 10.87 -22.62 -0.21
C GLY A 105 9.64 -23.11 0.54
N ARG A 106 9.82 -23.40 1.83
CA ARG A 106 8.75 -23.82 2.75
C ARG A 106 8.27 -22.70 3.67
N THR A 107 8.63 -21.46 3.36
CA THR A 107 8.12 -20.29 4.11
C THR A 107 6.60 -20.26 3.96
N PRO A 108 5.83 -20.05 5.04
CA PRO A 108 4.38 -19.88 4.94
C PRO A 108 4.01 -18.70 4.06
N ASP A 109 2.80 -18.73 3.52
CA ASP A 109 2.21 -17.57 2.88
C ASP A 109 2.19 -16.40 3.86
N VAL A 110 2.30 -15.18 3.35
CA VAL A 110 2.44 -13.99 4.18
C VAL A 110 1.30 -13.03 3.88
N GLU A 111 0.75 -12.38 4.89
CA GLU A 111 -0.08 -11.20 4.73
C GLU A 111 0.80 -9.95 4.85
N ILE A 112 0.67 -9.02 3.89
CA ILE A 112 1.38 -7.74 3.92
C ILE A 112 0.36 -6.61 4.02
N VAL A 113 0.48 -5.78 5.05
CA VAL A 113 -0.40 -4.64 5.27
C VAL A 113 0.43 -3.37 5.45
N LEU A 114 -0.01 -2.28 4.80
CA LEU A 114 0.51 -0.94 5.10
C LEU A 114 -0.03 -0.49 6.46
N VAL A 115 0.84 -0.37 7.45
CA VAL A 115 0.50 0.04 8.81
C VAL A 115 0.48 1.56 8.92
N ARG A 116 1.48 2.22 8.33
CA ARG A 116 1.65 3.67 8.44
C ARG A 116 2.40 4.22 7.23
N ASN A 117 2.02 5.41 6.81
CA ASN A 117 2.76 6.21 5.84
C ASN A 117 2.83 7.66 6.31
N THR A 118 4.03 8.17 6.56
CA THR A 118 4.28 9.58 6.90
C THR A 118 5.08 10.31 5.83
N ALA A 119 5.49 9.63 4.77
CA ALA A 119 6.10 10.22 3.60
C ALA A 119 5.00 10.86 2.74
N GLU A 120 4.46 11.99 3.18
CA GLU A 120 3.31 12.63 2.55
C GLU A 120 3.56 12.87 1.05
N GLY A 121 2.57 12.57 0.21
CA GLY A 121 2.67 12.70 -1.25
C GLY A 121 3.05 11.41 -1.97
N LEU A 122 3.73 10.47 -1.29
CA LEU A 122 3.95 9.12 -1.78
C LEU A 122 2.74 8.24 -1.41
N SER A 123 2.23 7.44 -2.33
CA SER A 123 1.09 6.54 -2.08
C SER A 123 1.39 5.10 -2.45
N PHE A 124 0.67 4.18 -1.82
CA PHE A 124 0.90 2.74 -1.93
C PHE A 124 -0.42 2.00 -2.17
N HIS A 125 -0.38 1.00 -3.06
CA HIS A 125 -1.45 0.04 -3.23
C HIS A 125 -0.91 -1.37 -3.09
N LEU A 126 -1.55 -2.20 -2.27
CA LEU A 126 -1.13 -3.57 -2.02
C LEU A 126 -2.14 -4.54 -2.60
N SER A 127 -1.66 -5.47 -3.42
CA SER A 127 -2.48 -6.52 -4.00
C SER A 127 -1.79 -7.88 -3.89
N ARG A 128 -2.60 -8.92 -3.73
CA ARG A 128 -2.16 -10.31 -3.86
C ARG A 128 -2.09 -10.66 -5.34
N GLU A 129 -1.15 -11.53 -5.72
CA GLU A 129 -1.02 -12.09 -7.07
C GLU A 129 -0.94 -13.62 -7.06
#